data_AF-A0A1H4JN06-F1
#
_entry.id   AF-A0A1H4JN06-F1
#
_cell.length_a   1.000
_cell.length_b   1.000
_cell.length_c   1.000
_cell.angle_alpha   90.00
_cell.angle_beta   90.00
_cell.angle_gamma   90.00
#
_symmetry.space_group_name_H-M   'P 1'
#
loop_
_entity.id
_entity.type
_entity.pdbx_description
1 polymer ?
#
loop_
_entity_poly.entity_id
_entity_poly.type
_entity_poly.pdbx_seq_one_letter_code
_entity_poly.pdbx_strand_id
1 'polypeptide(L)' 'MQHDLHPDSHELDDWAIYGPKDPQISTLVARLAFRHRMRVKDIEAVIVTSLREQLAKEEARQGADGEPG' A
#
# COMPACT_ATOMS: atom_id res chain seq x y z
N MET A 1 9.83 -18.65 21.55
CA MET A 1 9.65 -17.71 20.43
C MET A 1 8.89 -16.53 21.01
N GLN A 2 9.56 -15.38 21.20
CA GLN A 2 8.88 -14.19 21.69
C GLN A 2 7.91 -13.75 20.59
N HIS A 3 6.61 -13.76 20.88
CA HIS A 3 5.64 -13.02 20.09
C HIS A 3 5.97 -11.55 20.30
N ASP A 4 6.77 -10.97 19.42
CA ASP A 4 6.81 -9.52 19.27
C ASP A 4 5.40 -9.09 18.88
N LEU A 5 4.61 -8.63 19.84
CA LEU A 5 3.35 -7.96 19.57
C LEU A 5 3.67 -6.75 18.69
N HIS A 6 3.30 -6.83 17.42
CA HIS A 6 3.42 -5.68 16.53
C HIS A 6 2.45 -4.62 17.05
N PRO A 7 2.86 -3.35 17.19
CA PRO A 7 1.99 -2.29 17.70
C PRO A 7 0.71 -2.11 16.87
N ASP A 8 0.77 -2.47 15.58
CA ASP A 8 -0.36 -2.42 14.65
C ASP A 8 -0.96 -3.81 14.38
N SER A 9 -0.77 -4.80 15.28
CA SER A 9 -1.27 -6.17 15.09
C SER A 9 -2.78 -6.21 14.82
N HIS A 10 -3.57 -5.39 15.51
CA HIS A 10 -5.01 -5.30 15.29
C HIS A 10 -5.36 -4.82 13.87
N GLU A 11 -4.68 -3.78 13.39
CA GLU A 11 -4.88 -3.25 12.03
C GLU A 11 -4.48 -4.26 10.96
N LEU A 12 -3.42 -5.03 11.21
CA LEU A 12 -2.95 -6.09 10.30
C LEU A 12 -3.91 -7.29 10.23
N ASP A 13 -4.55 -7.64 11.34
CA ASP A 13 -5.59 -8.68 11.38
C ASP A 13 -6.85 -8.21 10.63
N ASP A 14 -7.27 -6.96 10.84
CA ASP A 14 -8.42 -6.35 10.16
C ASP A 14 -8.21 -6.25 8.64
N TRP A 15 -6.97 -6.08 8.18
CA TRP A 15 -6.64 -6.00 6.75
C TRP A 15 -7.02 -7.24 5.94
N ALA A 16 -7.06 -8.43 6.55
CA ALA A 16 -7.52 -9.63 5.86
C ALA A 16 -9.04 -9.62 5.59
N ILE A 17 -9.79 -8.82 6.36
CA ILE A 17 -11.27 -8.77 6.34
C ILE A 17 -11.76 -7.50 5.63
N TYR A 18 -11.14 -6.36 5.91
CA TYR A 18 -11.56 -5.03 5.47
C TYR A 18 -10.56 -4.35 4.54
N GLY A 19 -9.40 -4.96 4.32
CA GLY A 19 -8.37 -4.43 3.43
C GLY A 19 -8.69 -4.58 1.94
N PRO A 20 -7.68 -4.40 1.08
CA PRO A 20 -7.87 -4.48 -0.37
C PRO A 20 -8.41 -5.84 -0.82
N LYS A 21 -9.27 -5.82 -1.85
CA LYS A 21 -9.87 -7.04 -2.42
C LYS A 21 -8.85 -8.06 -2.91
N ASP A 22 -7.67 -7.60 -3.29
CA ASP A 22 -6.59 -8.46 -3.76
C ASP A 22 -5.83 -9.06 -2.55
N PRO A 23 -5.90 -10.38 -2.32
CA PRO A 23 -5.21 -11.03 -1.21
C PRO A 23 -3.68 -10.93 -1.29
N GLN A 24 -3.12 -10.65 -2.47
CA GLN A 24 -1.69 -10.40 -2.62
C GLN A 24 -1.26 -9.15 -1.87
N ILE A 25 -2.11 -8.11 -1.83
CA ILE A 25 -1.79 -6.86 -1.11
C ILE A 25 -1.71 -7.13 0.39
N SER A 26 -2.67 -7.87 0.96
CA SER A 26 -2.64 -8.28 2.38
C SER A 26 -1.38 -9.08 2.72
N THR A 27 -0.99 -10.03 1.85
CA THR A 27 0.23 -10.83 2.02
C THR A 27 1.50 -9.97 2.03
N LEU A 28 1.59 -8.99 1.12
CA LEU A 28 2.72 -8.08 1.05
C LEU A 28 2.82 -7.21 2.30
N VAL A 29 1.69 -6.69 2.78
CA VAL A 29 1.66 -5.85 3.99
C VAL A 29 2.01 -6.62 5.25
N ALA A 30 1.48 -7.84 5.43
CA ALA A 30 1.90 -8.71 6.52
C ALA A 30 3.41 -8.98 6.49
N ARG A 31 3.99 -9.21 5.29
CA ARG A 31 5.43 -9.43 5.14
C ARG A 31 6.23 -8.18 5.50
N LEU A 32 5.82 -7.00 5.04
CA LEU A 32 6.49 -5.74 5.38
C LEU A 32 6.42 -5.45 6.89
N ALA A 33 5.26 -5.67 7.51
CA ALA A 33 5.09 -5.43 8.93
C ALA A 33 5.85 -6.43 9.81
N PHE A 34 5.63 -7.73 9.62
CA PHE A 34 6.21 -8.73 10.51
C PHE A 34 7.67 -9.03 10.22
N ARG A 35 8.08 -9.08 8.93
CA ARG A 35 9.45 -9.43 8.55
C ARG A 35 10.37 -8.22 8.50
N HIS A 36 9.85 -7.06 8.13
CA HIS A 36 10.65 -5.83 7.99
C HIS A 36 10.36 -4.78 9.08
N ARG A 37 9.50 -5.10 10.06
CA ARG A 37 9.17 -4.24 11.21
C ARG A 37 8.62 -2.87 10.82
N MET A 38 8.02 -2.76 9.64
CA MET A 38 7.40 -1.52 9.18
C MET A 38 6.06 -1.31 9.86
N ARG A 39 5.77 -0.07 10.27
CA ARG A 39 4.45 0.30 10.79
C ARG A 39 3.44 0.36 9.65
N VAL A 40 2.17 0.09 9.94
CA VAL A 40 1.08 0.16 8.95
C VAL A 40 1.04 1.53 8.28
N LYS A 41 1.16 2.62 9.05
CA LYS A 41 1.25 4.00 8.51
C LYS A 41 2.37 4.20 7.48
N ASP A 42 3.52 3.52 7.65
CA ASP A 42 4.67 3.67 6.75
C ASP A 42 4.43 2.88 5.46
N ILE A 43 3.75 1.73 5.57
CA ILE A 43 3.30 0.92 4.44
C ILE A 43 2.22 1.66 3.64
N GLU A 44 1.26 2.30 4.31
CA GLU A 44 0.24 3.13 3.67
C GLU A 44 0.86 4.31 2.91
N ALA A 45 1.90 4.94 3.46
CA ALA A 45 2.63 6.00 2.77
C ALA A 45 3.30 5.51 1.47
N VAL A 46 3.83 4.28 1.45
CA VAL A 46 4.36 3.65 0.23
C VAL A 46 3.24 3.46 -0.80
N ILE A 47 2.09 2.95 -0.39
CA ILE A 47 0.94 2.74 -1.28
C ILE A 47 0.47 4.07 -1.87
N VAL A 48 0.27 5.10 -1.04
CA VAL A 48 -0.14 6.44 -1.49
C VAL A 48 0.85 7.02 -2.49
N THR A 49 2.15 6.86 -2.25
CA THR A 49 3.20 7.36 -3.15
C THR A 49 3.11 6.67 -4.51
N SER A 50 3.06 5.34 -4.55
CA SER A 50 2.95 4.57 -5.79
C SER A 50 1.69 4.93 -6.60
N LEU A 51 0.56 5.15 -5.91
CA LEU A 51 -0.69 5.56 -6.57
C LEU A 51 -0.60 6.97 -7.16
N ARG A 52 0.01 7.92 -6.45
CA ARG A 52 0.24 9.28 -6.96
C ARG A 52 1.16 9.28 -8.18
N GLU A 53 2.23 8.49 -8.16
CA GLU A 53 3.12 8.33 -9.30
C GLU A 53 2.41 7.75 -10.52
N GLN A 54 1.53 6.76 -10.31
CA GLN A 54 0.74 6.20 -11.41
C GLN A 54 -0.27 7.21 -11.95
N LEU A 55 -0.95 7.97 -11.08
CA LEU A 55 -1.88 9.02 -11.50
C LEU A 55 -1.16 10.08 -12.35
N ALA A 56 -0.01 10.57 -11.91
CA ALA A 56 0.78 11.55 -12.66
C ALA A 56 1.16 11.05 -14.07
N LYS A 57 1.48 9.76 -14.21
CA LYS A 57 1.77 9.14 -15.52
C LYS A 57 0.54 9.09 -16.42
N GLU A 58 -0.60 8.70 -15.86
CA GLU A 58 -1.87 8.61 -16.60
C GLU A 58 -2.39 9.99 -17.03
N GLU A 59 -2.28 10.98 -16.16
CA GLU A 59 -2.63 12.38 -16.47
C GLU A 59 -1.71 12.95 -17.55
N ALA A 60 -0.40 12.69 -17.49
CA ALA A 60 0.53 13.10 -18.54
C ALA A 60 0.22 12.43 -19.89
N ARG A 61 -0.21 11.16 -19.89
CA ARG A 61 -0.65 10.47 -21.11
C ARG A 61 -1.91 11.10 -21.68
N GLN A 62 -2.91 11.40 -20.86
CA GLN A 62 -4.16 12.02 -21.29
C GLN A 62 -3.97 13.47 -21.75
N GLY A 63 -3.03 14.21 -21.15
CA GLY A 63 -2.66 15.56 -21.60
C GLY A 63 -1.88 15.59 -22.92
N ALA A 64 -1.23 14.49 -23.32
CA ALA A 64 -0.50 14.40 -24.59
C ALA A 64 -1.41 14.11 -25.81
N ASP A 65 -2.62 13.61 -25.59
CA ASP A 65 -3.61 13.29 -26.64
C ASP A 65 -4.60 14.46 -26.92
N GLY A 66 -4.42 15.63 -26.28
CA GLY A 66 -5.45 16.67 -26.15
C GLY A 66 -5.13 18.09 -26.66
N GLU A 67 -4.00 18.36 -27.32
CA GLU A 67 -3.72 19.70 -27.89
C GLU A 67 -3.03 19.62 -29.27
N PRO A 68 -3.73 19.93 -30.37
CA PRO A 68 -3.12 20.55 -31.53
C PRO A 68 -3.16 22.07 -31.33
N GLY A 69 -1.98 22.68 -31.18
CA GLY A 69 -1.79 24.10 -31.48
C GLY A 69 -1.78 24.35 -32.98
#